data_AF-T1BM59-F1
#
_entry.id   AF-T1BM59-F1
#
_cell.length_a   1.000
_cell.length_b   1.000
_cell.length_c   1.000
_cell.angle_alpha   90.00
_cell.angle_beta   90.00
_cell.angle_gamma   90.00
#
_symmetry.space_group_name_H-M   'P 1'
#
loop_
_entity.id
_entity.type
_entity.pdbx_description
1 polymer ?
#
loop_
_entity_poly.entity_id
_entity_poly.type
_entity_poly.pdbx_seq_one_letter_code
_entity_poly.pdbx_strand_id
1 'polypeptide(L)'
;GPVLLPRNRKFVYPWVQFDLVQDEYVKLRNHNQIDRTEDFHLGAYLDARAGWAPRSFGSSRNALMLRVSSGDGYSIGRRDLLLVAGAASGRIERGTLENGLVSASLTNFDEQSSHWLLYSALTARAGRRLALDNQILLGGDNGLRGYPLRYQDGTASALFTIEERW
;
A
#
# COMPACT_ATOMS: atom_id res chain seq x y z
N GLY A 1 -17.39 5.68 26.56
CA GLY A 1 -17.68 6.97 25.90
C GLY A 1 -18.65 6.74 24.75
N PRO A 2 -19.34 7.78 24.23
CA PRO A 2 -20.31 7.61 23.15
C PRO A 2 -19.65 7.04 21.88
N VAL A 3 -20.37 6.19 21.15
CA VAL A 3 -19.92 5.60 19.89
C VAL A 3 -19.79 6.71 18.84
N LEU A 4 -18.57 6.93 18.35
CA LEU A 4 -18.30 7.81 17.21
C LEU A 4 -18.74 7.10 15.93
N LEU A 5 -19.95 7.40 15.46
CA LEU A 5 -20.43 6.92 14.17
C LEU A 5 -19.92 7.82 13.03
N PRO A 6 -19.38 7.25 11.93
CA PRO A 6 -19.04 8.03 10.76
C PRO A 6 -20.27 8.75 10.20
N ARG A 7 -20.11 10.03 9.84
CA ARG A 7 -21.16 10.77 9.14
C ARG A 7 -21.47 10.11 7.81
N ASN A 8 -22.75 10.01 7.46
CA ASN A 8 -23.18 9.53 6.15
C ASN A 8 -22.50 10.37 5.04
N ARG A 9 -21.80 9.69 4.12
CA ARG A 9 -21.12 10.31 2.98
C ARG A 9 -21.51 9.56 1.72
N LYS A 10 -21.86 10.30 0.68
CA LYS A 10 -22.09 9.78 -0.67
C LYS A 10 -21.26 10.60 -1.66
N PHE A 11 -20.52 9.92 -2.53
CA PHE A 11 -19.78 10.54 -3.61
C PHE A 11 -20.13 9.85 -4.92
N VAL A 12 -20.58 10.63 -5.89
CA VAL A 12 -20.94 10.21 -7.24
C VAL A 12 -20.12 11.07 -8.19
N TYR A 13 -19.27 10.44 -9.00
CA TYR A 13 -18.30 11.17 -9.81
C TYR A 13 -17.83 10.37 -11.03
N PRO A 14 -17.61 11.05 -12.18
CA PRO A 14 -16.74 10.53 -13.21
C PRO A 14 -15.28 10.61 -12.76
N TRP A 15 -14.44 9.78 -13.36
CA TRP A 15 -13.00 9.75 -13.10
C TRP A 15 -12.22 9.52 -14.39
N VAL A 16 -10.96 9.92 -14.37
CA VAL A 16 -9.95 9.63 -15.39
C VAL A 16 -8.77 8.96 -14.71
N GLN A 17 -8.17 8.01 -15.39
CA GLN A 17 -6.98 7.30 -14.94
C GLN A 17 -5.91 7.31 -16.02
N PHE A 18 -4.66 7.40 -15.56
CA PHE A 18 -3.47 7.19 -16.35
C PHE A 18 -2.74 5.97 -15.79
N ASP A 19 -2.35 5.05 -16.68
CA ASP A 19 -1.62 3.83 -16.37
C ASP A 19 -0.35 3.78 -17.21
N LEU A 20 0.77 3.56 -16.55
CA LEU A 20 2.06 3.23 -17.16
C LEU A 20 2.53 1.92 -16.55
N VAL A 21 2.85 0.94 -17.40
CA VAL A 21 3.36 -0.36 -16.99
C VAL A 21 4.51 -0.72 -17.91
N GLN A 22 5.65 -1.04 -17.33
CA GLN A 22 6.75 -1.69 -18.01
C GLN A 22 6.51 -3.20 -17.98
N ASP A 23 6.62 -3.83 -19.16
CA ASP A 23 6.48 -5.27 -19.30
C ASP A 23 7.81 -5.95 -18.94
N GLU A 24 7.94 -6.34 -17.67
CA GLU A 24 9.09 -7.09 -17.16
C GLU A 24 8.64 -8.06 -16.06
N TYR A 25 8.86 -9.35 -16.33
CA TYR A 25 8.50 -10.46 -15.47
C TYR A 25 9.75 -11.23 -15.07
N VAL A 26 9.89 -11.52 -13.77
CA VAL A 26 10.91 -12.46 -13.29
C VAL A 26 10.22 -13.58 -12.53
N LYS A 27 10.61 -14.80 -12.87
CA LYS A 27 10.18 -16.02 -12.17
C LYS A 27 11.04 -16.17 -10.92
N LEU A 28 10.44 -16.01 -9.75
CA LEU A 28 11.13 -16.22 -8.47
C LEU A 28 10.52 -17.41 -7.74
N ARG A 29 11.37 -18.16 -7.03
CA ARG A 29 10.98 -19.34 -6.25
C ARG A 29 11.03 -19.00 -4.76
N ASN A 30 10.10 -19.51 -3.97
CA ASN A 30 10.10 -19.42 -2.48
C ASN A 30 9.98 -18.00 -1.90
N HIS A 31 9.15 -17.12 -2.48
CA HIS A 31 9.03 -15.74 -2.02
C HIS A 31 7.83 -15.47 -1.08
N ASN A 32 6.56 -15.74 -1.45
CA ASN A 32 5.44 -15.68 -0.49
C ASN A 32 4.96 -17.06 0.02
N GLN A 33 5.19 -18.13 -0.75
CA GLN A 33 4.87 -19.50 -0.35
C GLN A 33 6.10 -20.39 -0.44
N ILE A 34 6.33 -21.21 0.59
CA ILE A 34 7.34 -22.26 0.56
C ILE A 34 6.96 -23.24 -0.56
N ASP A 35 7.89 -23.46 -1.50
CA ASP A 35 7.81 -24.44 -2.58
C ASP A 35 6.84 -24.13 -3.74
N ARG A 36 6.65 -22.84 -4.08
CA ARG A 36 6.00 -22.42 -5.34
C ARG A 36 6.78 -21.34 -6.10
N THR A 37 6.69 -21.42 -7.43
CA THR A 37 7.10 -20.36 -8.35
C THR A 37 5.99 -19.30 -8.39
N GLU A 38 6.34 -18.06 -8.10
CA GLU A 38 5.45 -16.90 -8.20
C GLU A 38 5.97 -15.98 -9.31
N ASP A 39 5.08 -15.52 -10.18
CA ASP A 39 5.40 -14.52 -11.19
C ASP A 39 5.31 -13.15 -10.51
N PHE A 40 6.46 -12.49 -10.33
CA PHE A 40 6.50 -11.10 -9.87
C PHE A 40 6.55 -10.18 -11.08
N HIS A 41 5.62 -9.23 -11.12
CA HIS A 41 5.75 -8.05 -11.97
C HIS A 41 6.90 -7.21 -11.38
N LEU A 42 8.06 -7.24 -12.05
CA LEU A 42 9.20 -6.39 -11.69
C LEU A 42 9.21 -5.07 -12.44
N GLY A 43 8.48 -4.97 -13.54
CA GLY A 43 8.45 -3.74 -14.32
C GLY A 43 7.88 -2.56 -13.52
N ALA A 44 8.56 -1.42 -13.66
CA ALA A 44 8.08 -0.15 -13.16
C ALA A 44 6.63 0.11 -13.55
N TYR A 45 5.83 0.57 -12.60
CA TYR A 45 4.44 0.96 -12.86
C TYR A 45 4.08 2.28 -12.20
N LEU A 46 3.08 2.94 -12.78
CA LEU A 46 2.42 4.12 -12.24
C LEU A 46 0.93 4.08 -12.62
N ASP A 47 0.08 4.06 -11.60
CA ASP A 47 -1.36 4.31 -11.69
C ASP A 47 -1.64 5.67 -11.05
N ALA A 48 -2.35 6.54 -11.76
CA ALA A 48 -2.82 7.81 -11.23
C ALA A 48 -4.26 8.06 -11.65
N ARG A 49 -5.15 8.24 -10.66
CA ARG A 49 -6.58 8.47 -10.87
C ARG A 49 -7.03 9.77 -10.22
N ALA A 50 -7.80 10.56 -10.97
CA ALA A 50 -8.48 11.74 -10.49
C ALA A 50 -9.98 11.67 -10.78
N GLY A 51 -10.82 12.07 -9.84
CA GLY A 51 -12.28 12.09 -10.01
C GLY A 51 -12.92 13.31 -9.37
N TRP A 52 -13.91 13.91 -10.04
CA TRP A 52 -14.59 15.10 -9.53
C TRP A 52 -16.00 14.77 -9.08
N ALA A 53 -16.29 14.91 -7.79
CA ALA A 53 -17.55 14.58 -7.15
C ALA A 53 -18.34 15.84 -6.78
N PRO A 54 -19.09 16.46 -7.72
CA PRO A 54 -19.90 17.63 -7.41
C PRO A 54 -21.22 17.23 -6.74
N ARG A 55 -21.80 18.14 -5.96
CA ARG A 55 -23.16 18.01 -5.42
C ARG A 55 -24.23 17.85 -6.50
N SER A 56 -24.03 18.45 -7.68
CA SER A 56 -24.97 18.34 -8.81
C SER A 56 -25.16 16.90 -9.29
N PHE A 57 -24.22 15.99 -9.01
CA PHE A 57 -24.34 14.56 -9.34
C PHE A 57 -24.90 13.72 -8.17
N GLY A 58 -25.42 14.36 -7.13
CA GLY A 58 -25.98 13.68 -5.95
C GLY A 58 -24.93 13.29 -4.90
N SER A 59 -23.73 13.87 -4.96
CA SER A 59 -22.73 13.78 -3.89
C SER A 59 -23.15 14.60 -2.66
N SER A 60 -22.82 14.16 -1.45
CA SER A 60 -23.09 14.92 -0.23
C SER A 60 -22.35 16.28 -0.19
N ARG A 61 -21.24 16.39 -0.92
CA ARG A 61 -20.37 17.57 -0.99
C ARG A 61 -19.46 17.50 -2.21
N ASN A 62 -18.92 18.66 -2.60
CA ASN A 62 -17.92 18.77 -3.65
C ASN A 62 -16.59 18.20 -3.15
N ALA A 63 -16.01 17.25 -3.89
CA ALA A 63 -14.71 16.69 -3.57
C ALA A 63 -13.92 16.34 -4.85
N LEU A 64 -12.61 16.60 -4.83
CA LEU A 64 -11.67 16.05 -5.81
C LEU A 64 -11.04 14.79 -5.21
N MET A 65 -11.34 13.63 -5.79
CA MET A 65 -10.78 12.34 -5.41
C MET A 65 -9.44 12.14 -6.10
N LEU A 66 -8.42 11.73 -5.34
CA LEU A 66 -7.07 11.50 -5.84
C LEU A 66 -6.56 10.15 -5.35
N ARG A 67 -5.96 9.38 -6.26
CA ARG A 67 -5.21 8.15 -5.97
C ARG A 67 -4.00 8.09 -6.88
N VAL A 68 -2.88 7.67 -6.33
CA VAL A 68 -1.68 7.34 -7.09
C VAL A 68 -1.02 6.12 -6.45
N SER A 69 -0.50 5.21 -7.27
CA SER A 69 0.38 4.14 -6.83
C SER A 69 1.48 3.93 -7.85
N SER A 70 2.69 3.66 -7.36
CA SER A 70 3.84 3.39 -8.20
C SER A 70 4.73 2.36 -7.52
N GLY A 71 5.46 1.60 -8.30
CA GLY A 71 6.49 0.70 -7.80
C GLY A 71 7.43 0.28 -8.91
N ASP A 72 8.50 -0.38 -8.51
CA ASP A 72 9.53 -0.90 -9.40
C ASP A 72 10.24 -2.08 -8.71
N GLY A 73 10.79 -2.97 -9.52
CA GLY A 73 11.53 -4.14 -9.08
C GLY A 73 12.92 -4.15 -9.70
N TYR A 74 13.95 -4.30 -8.86
CA TYR A 74 15.34 -4.36 -9.29
C TYR A 74 15.89 -5.75 -9.04
N SER A 75 16.38 -6.42 -10.08
CA SER A 75 17.25 -7.57 -9.91
C SER A 75 18.69 -7.08 -9.74
N ILE A 76 19.27 -7.35 -8.57
CA ILE A 76 20.64 -6.95 -8.22
C ILE A 76 21.50 -8.23 -8.24
N GLY A 77 22.61 -8.20 -8.97
CA GLY A 77 23.41 -9.41 -9.16
C GLY A 77 22.67 -10.49 -9.95
N ARG A 78 22.86 -11.77 -9.61
CA ARG A 78 22.24 -12.89 -10.35
C ARG A 78 20.95 -13.41 -9.73
N ARG A 79 20.65 -13.07 -8.47
CA ARG A 79 19.59 -13.71 -7.68
C ARG A 79 18.91 -12.80 -6.66
N ASP A 80 19.46 -11.62 -6.38
CA ASP A 80 18.86 -10.72 -5.39
C ASP A 80 17.75 -9.91 -6.03
N LEU A 81 16.73 -9.63 -5.23
CA LEU A 81 15.58 -8.85 -5.64
C LEU A 81 15.29 -7.75 -4.63
N LEU A 82 15.13 -6.53 -5.14
CA LEU A 82 14.61 -5.40 -4.40
C LEU A 82 13.30 -4.93 -5.02
N LEU A 83 12.24 -4.90 -4.22
CA LEU A 83 10.94 -4.34 -4.61
C LEU A 83 10.70 -3.05 -3.83
N VAL A 84 10.32 -1.99 -4.55
CA VAL A 84 9.90 -0.73 -3.97
C VAL A 84 8.50 -0.41 -4.44
N ALA A 85 7.65 0.06 -3.53
CA ALA A 85 6.34 0.59 -3.92
C ALA A 85 5.90 1.71 -2.99
N GLY A 86 5.08 2.60 -3.54
CA GLY A 86 4.47 3.71 -2.85
C GLY A 86 3.05 3.92 -3.34
N ALA A 87 2.17 4.36 -2.44
CA ALA A 87 0.83 4.78 -2.81
C ALA A 87 0.40 5.98 -1.98
N ALA A 88 -0.41 6.85 -2.58
CA ALA A 88 -1.07 7.93 -1.89
C ALA A 88 -2.52 8.04 -2.35
N SER A 89 -3.40 8.37 -1.43
CA SER A 89 -4.80 8.62 -1.74
C SER A 89 -5.39 9.67 -0.81
N GLY A 90 -6.48 10.27 -1.26
CA GLY A 90 -7.25 11.19 -0.44
C GLY A 90 -8.29 11.93 -1.25
N ARG A 91 -8.94 12.89 -0.61
CA ARG A 91 -9.89 13.75 -1.29
C ARG A 91 -9.73 15.20 -0.85
N ILE A 92 -9.78 16.13 -1.78
CA ILE A 92 -9.77 17.55 -1.46
C ILE A 92 -11.20 18.03 -1.34
N GLU A 93 -11.59 18.45 -0.14
CA GLU A 93 -12.88 19.05 0.17
C GLU A 93 -12.64 20.50 0.61
N ARG A 94 -13.23 21.49 -0.09
CA ARG A 94 -13.08 22.92 0.24
C ARG A 94 -11.61 23.35 0.47
N GLY A 95 -10.69 22.89 -0.39
CA GLY A 95 -9.27 23.19 -0.28
C GLY A 95 -8.51 22.41 0.80
N THR A 96 -9.15 21.49 1.51
CA THR A 96 -8.54 20.71 2.58
C THR A 96 -8.43 19.23 2.19
N LEU A 97 -7.26 18.62 2.41
CA LEU A 97 -7.06 17.18 2.24
C LEU A 97 -7.79 16.41 3.35
N GLU A 98 -8.82 15.69 3.00
CA GLU A 98 -9.56 14.77 3.86
C GLU A 98 -9.21 13.33 3.50
N ASN A 99 -9.20 12.45 4.50
CA ASN A 99 -8.89 11.03 4.33
C ASN A 99 -7.59 10.79 3.55
N GLY A 100 -6.58 11.61 3.82
CA GLY A 100 -5.26 11.49 3.20
C GLY A 100 -4.54 10.28 3.79
N LEU A 101 -4.04 9.40 2.93
CA LEU A 101 -3.26 8.23 3.32
C LEU A 101 -2.07 8.11 2.36
N VAL A 102 -0.87 7.93 2.92
CA VAL A 102 0.33 7.57 2.18
C VAL A 102 0.86 6.25 2.73
N SER A 103 1.39 5.41 1.85
CA SER A 103 2.08 4.17 2.20
C SER A 103 3.32 3.98 1.34
N ALA A 104 4.34 3.36 1.92
CA ALA A 104 5.55 2.92 1.24
C ALA A 104 5.90 1.51 1.69
N SER A 105 6.44 0.72 0.78
CA SER A 105 6.97 -0.62 1.07
C SER A 105 8.30 -0.84 0.38
N LEU A 106 9.19 -1.54 1.08
CA LEU A 106 10.46 -2.03 0.60
C LEU A 106 10.51 -3.53 0.93
N THR A 107 10.84 -4.36 -0.04
CA THR A 107 11.05 -5.80 0.17
C THR A 107 12.36 -6.20 -0.49
N ASN A 108 13.21 -6.89 0.26
CA ASN A 108 14.50 -7.36 -0.21
C ASN A 108 14.62 -8.86 -0.01
N PHE A 109 15.13 -9.51 -1.05
CA PHE A 109 15.53 -10.91 -1.06
C PHE A 109 17.01 -10.97 -1.42
N ASP A 110 17.82 -11.45 -0.49
CA ASP A 110 19.28 -11.58 -0.63
C ASP A 110 19.63 -13.07 -0.59
N GLU A 111 19.97 -13.63 -1.75
CA GLU A 111 20.34 -15.04 -1.89
C GLU A 111 21.83 -15.22 -1.63
N GLN A 112 22.18 -15.29 -0.33
CA GLN A 112 23.55 -15.43 0.15
C GLN A 112 24.22 -16.73 -0.35
N SER A 113 23.44 -17.80 -0.55
CA SER A 113 23.91 -19.05 -1.18
C SER A 113 22.76 -19.88 -1.73
N SER A 114 23.05 -21.03 -2.36
CA SER A 114 22.00 -21.95 -2.85
C SER A 114 21.10 -22.56 -1.77
N HIS A 115 21.40 -22.34 -0.48
CA HIS A 115 20.61 -22.85 0.64
C HIS A 115 20.25 -21.75 1.65
N TRP A 116 20.59 -20.48 1.42
CA TRP A 116 20.39 -19.42 2.41
C TRP A 116 19.82 -18.18 1.70
N LEU A 117 18.64 -17.75 2.16
CA LEU A 117 17.92 -16.61 1.63
C LEU A 117 17.50 -15.70 2.78
N LEU A 118 18.02 -14.48 2.79
CA LEU A 118 17.60 -13.45 3.72
C LEU A 118 16.45 -12.65 3.12
N TYR A 119 15.31 -12.70 3.79
CA TYR A 119 14.16 -11.86 3.52
C TYR A 119 14.13 -10.69 4.50
N SER A 120 13.99 -9.48 3.98
CA SER A 120 13.65 -8.32 4.80
C SER A 120 12.58 -7.46 4.14
N ALA A 121 11.71 -6.89 4.97
CA ALA A 121 10.63 -6.04 4.49
C ALA A 121 10.37 -4.88 5.46
N LEU A 122 10.11 -3.71 4.89
CA LEU A 122 9.68 -2.53 5.60
C LEU A 122 8.37 -2.04 4.98
N THR A 123 7.36 -1.81 5.80
CA THR A 123 6.12 -1.12 5.36
C THR A 123 5.86 0.05 6.28
N ALA A 124 5.63 1.23 5.71
CA ALA A 124 5.27 2.44 6.44
C ALA A 124 3.95 3.00 5.92
N ARG A 125 3.12 3.54 6.81
CA ARG A 125 1.85 4.21 6.49
C ARG A 125 1.70 5.45 7.35
N ALA A 126 1.15 6.52 6.78
CA ALA A 126 0.80 7.72 7.53
C ALA A 126 -0.49 8.32 6.96
N GLY A 127 -1.33 8.84 7.85
CA GLY A 127 -2.63 9.37 7.50
C GLY A 127 -2.90 10.75 8.09
N ARG A 128 -3.74 11.51 7.40
CA ARG A 128 -4.17 12.85 7.81
C ARG A 128 -5.67 12.98 7.65
N ARG A 129 -6.35 13.38 8.73
CA ARG A 129 -7.82 13.50 8.80
C ARG A 129 -8.49 12.25 8.23
N LEU A 130 -8.00 11.10 8.68
CA LEU A 130 -8.53 9.81 8.29
C LEU A 130 -10.00 9.73 8.69
N ALA A 131 -10.80 9.20 7.77
CA ALA A 131 -12.17 8.90 8.10
C ALA A 131 -12.23 7.73 9.10
N LEU A 132 -13.27 7.66 9.92
CA LEU A 132 -13.37 6.64 10.99
C LEU A 132 -13.37 5.19 10.46
N ASP A 133 -13.71 5.01 9.18
CA ASP A 133 -13.68 3.76 8.42
C ASP A 133 -12.30 3.43 7.80
N ASN A 134 -11.33 4.35 7.88
CA ASN A 134 -9.96 4.18 7.38
C ASN A 134 -8.94 4.39 8.49
N GLN A 135 -8.93 3.47 9.46
CA GLN A 135 -7.97 3.50 10.57
C GLN A 135 -6.64 2.86 10.16
N ILE A 136 -5.53 3.40 10.67
CA ILE A 136 -4.24 2.73 10.59
C ILE A 136 -4.11 1.86 11.84
N LEU A 137 -4.09 0.54 11.62
CA LEU A 137 -4.00 -0.48 12.66
C LEU A 137 -2.74 -1.31 12.46
N LEU A 138 -2.07 -1.64 13.55
CA LEU A 138 -0.91 -2.52 13.60
C LEU A 138 -1.25 -3.72 14.49
N GLY A 139 -0.97 -4.93 14.03
CA GLY A 139 -1.29 -6.16 14.75
C GLY A 139 -0.99 -7.39 13.91
N GLY A 140 -1.32 -8.57 14.44
CA GLY A 140 -1.11 -9.85 13.77
C GLY A 140 -1.81 -9.96 12.41
N ASP A 141 -2.93 -9.26 12.21
CA ASP A 141 -3.66 -9.17 10.94
C ASP A 141 -2.90 -8.42 9.83
N ASN A 142 -1.94 -7.56 10.20
CA ASN A 142 -1.15 -6.76 9.26
C ASN A 142 0.34 -7.13 9.28
N GLY A 143 0.67 -8.34 9.73
CA GLY A 143 2.02 -8.93 9.64
C GLY A 143 2.90 -8.78 10.89
N LEU A 144 2.42 -8.13 11.96
CA LEU A 144 3.17 -8.05 13.22
C LEU A 144 3.06 -9.38 13.98
N ARG A 145 3.98 -10.31 13.68
CA ARG A 145 4.01 -11.65 14.27
C ARG A 145 4.22 -11.59 15.79
N GLY A 146 3.52 -12.46 16.51
CA GLY A 146 3.59 -12.54 17.98
C GLY A 146 2.66 -11.56 18.73
N TYR A 147 1.84 -10.79 18.02
CA TYR A 147 0.91 -9.83 18.62
C TYR A 147 -0.56 -10.16 18.28
N PRO A 148 -1.52 -9.78 19.15
CA PRO A 148 -2.95 -9.85 18.84
C PRO A 148 -3.34 -9.07 17.57
N LEU A 149 -4.52 -9.35 17.04
CA LEU A 149 -5.13 -8.56 15.97
C LEU A 149 -5.36 -7.13 16.47
N ARG A 150 -5.12 -6.13 15.61
CA ARG A 150 -5.35 -4.71 15.93
C ARG A 150 -4.74 -4.26 17.27
N TYR A 151 -3.53 -4.73 17.54
CA TYR A 151 -2.78 -4.46 18.76
C TYR A 151 -2.66 -2.96 19.07
N GLN A 152 -2.44 -2.13 18.04
CA GLN A 152 -2.30 -0.68 18.20
C GLN A 152 -2.93 0.08 17.04
N ASP A 153 -3.54 1.24 17.32
CA ASP A 153 -4.03 2.19 16.34
C ASP A 153 -3.25 3.52 16.39
N GLY A 154 -3.28 4.28 15.30
CA GLY A 154 -2.60 5.58 15.26
C GLY A 154 -2.82 6.36 13.98
N THR A 155 -2.11 7.48 13.87
CA THR A 155 -2.04 8.29 12.64
C THR A 155 -0.91 7.87 11.70
N ALA A 156 0.00 7.03 12.17
CA ALA A 156 1.08 6.44 11.39
C ALA A 156 1.49 5.08 11.97
N SER A 157 2.07 4.23 11.13
CA SER A 157 2.62 2.92 11.50
C SER A 157 3.84 2.60 10.66
N ALA A 158 4.82 1.92 11.25
CA ALA A 158 5.90 1.27 10.51
C ALA A 158 6.06 -0.17 11.02
N LEU A 159 6.30 -1.10 10.11
CA LEU A 159 6.56 -2.51 10.40
C LEU A 159 7.80 -2.95 9.64
N PHE A 160 8.80 -3.41 10.37
CA PHE A 160 9.99 -4.05 9.82
C PHE A 160 9.95 -5.55 10.12
N THR A 161 10.34 -6.37 9.16
CA THR A 161 10.44 -7.82 9.28
C THR A 161 11.77 -8.27 8.71
N ILE A 162 12.41 -9.22 9.38
CA ILE A 162 13.62 -9.89 8.93
C ILE A 162 13.46 -11.39 9.20
N GLU A 163 13.80 -12.21 8.22
CA GLU A 163 13.66 -13.68 8.27
C GLU A 163 14.80 -14.30 7.46
N GLU A 164 15.57 -15.20 8.07
CA GLU A 164 16.53 -16.06 7.36
C GLU A 164 15.83 -17.37 7.00
N ARG A 165 15.96 -17.81 5.74
CA ARG A 165 15.35 -19.05 5.22
C ARG A 165 16.45 -20.00 4.76
N TRP A 166 16.38 -21.25 5.21
CA TRP A 166 17.34 -22.32 4.90
C TRP A 166 16.66 -23.65 4.54
#